data_AF-A0A538T7P4-F1
#
_entry.id   AF-A0A538T7P4-F1
#
_cell.length_a   1.000
_cell.length_b   1.000
_cell.length_c   1.000
_cell.angle_alpha   90.00
_cell.angle_beta   90.00
_cell.angle_gamma   90.00
#
_symmetry.space_group_name_H-M   'P 1'
#
loop_
_entity.id
_entity.type
_entity.pdbx_description
1 polymer ?
#
loop_
_entity_poly.entity_id
_entity_poly.type
_entity_poly.pdbx_seq_one_letter_code
_entity_poly.pdbx_strand_id
1 'polypeptide(L)'
;MDDREHGKRNASAWRGVALGRLPRSASRARRRFQELEAMSMIPVRVGGLAIDERTKSPVVLLQEIEGNRVLPIWIGPMEASAIHMELLGKKYQRPLTHDLMINILEGLNAKVSRVVITDLKDSTFFANIYVDGGTGAVAVDARPSDSIAIALRSRAPIFIMDKLFEKSVAENIAPPKTERTAEEKAEELRKYLEGLNPEDFGKFNPEEL
;
A
#
# COMPACT_ATOMS: atom_id res chain seq x y z
N MET A 1 -44.18 38.21 44.93
CA MET A 1 -43.54 38.82 43.75
C MET A 1 -42.39 37.89 43.40
N ASP A 2 -42.43 37.03 42.40
CA ASP A 2 -43.40 36.85 41.33
C ASP A 2 -43.17 35.46 40.70
N ASP A 3 -44.28 34.87 40.31
CA ASP A 3 -44.53 33.85 39.28
C ASP A 3 -43.80 32.50 39.09
N ARG A 4 -44.61 31.63 38.50
CA ARG A 4 -44.59 30.17 38.34
C ARG A 4 -43.98 29.73 37.00
N GLU A 5 -44.02 28.39 36.82
CA GLU A 5 -44.06 27.61 35.56
C GLU A 5 -42.71 27.14 34.99
N HIS A 6 -42.35 25.85 35.07
CA HIS A 6 -42.80 24.70 34.27
C HIS A 6 -42.81 24.93 32.75
N GLY A 7 -41.84 24.34 32.04
CA GLY A 7 -41.83 24.27 30.58
C GLY A 7 -41.08 23.04 30.06
N LYS A 8 -41.84 21.99 29.71
CA LYS A 8 -41.39 20.78 29.01
C LYS A 8 -41.05 21.07 27.54
N ARG A 9 -40.09 20.31 27.00
CA ARG A 9 -39.87 19.90 25.58
C ARG A 9 -39.50 20.99 24.56
N ASN A 10 -38.42 20.75 23.81
CA ASN A 10 -38.57 20.49 22.38
C ASN A 10 -37.38 19.74 21.74
N ALA A 11 -37.64 18.49 21.37
CA ALA A 11 -36.93 17.80 20.31
C ALA A 11 -37.56 18.25 18.98
N SER A 12 -36.81 19.00 18.15
CA SER A 12 -37.04 19.14 16.70
C SER A 12 -36.28 20.34 16.13
N ALA A 13 -35.03 20.15 15.70
CA ALA A 13 -34.33 21.18 14.92
C ALA A 13 -33.18 20.63 14.06
N TRP A 14 -33.45 19.62 13.23
CA TRP A 14 -32.65 19.39 12.02
C TRP A 14 -33.61 18.97 10.90
N ARG A 15 -34.28 19.97 10.31
CA ARG A 15 -34.99 19.80 9.04
C ARG A 15 -34.03 20.10 7.90
N GLY A 16 -33.85 19.11 7.04
CA GLY A 16 -33.71 19.28 5.59
C GLY A 16 -32.45 19.99 5.10
N VAL A 17 -31.37 19.23 4.92
CA VAL A 17 -30.48 19.45 3.77
C VAL A 17 -30.89 18.43 2.72
N ALA A 18 -31.58 18.92 1.69
CA ALA A 18 -31.93 18.10 0.54
C ALA A 18 -30.65 17.52 -0.07
N LEU A 19 -30.54 16.19 -0.14
CA LEU A 19 -29.58 15.52 -1.01
C LEU A 19 -29.93 15.90 -2.46
N GLY A 20 -29.32 16.97 -2.95
CA GLY A 20 -29.30 17.25 -4.37
C GLY A 20 -28.67 16.06 -5.08
N ARG A 21 -29.46 15.37 -5.93
CA ARG A 21 -28.91 14.38 -6.85
C ARG A 21 -27.87 15.07 -7.71
N LEU A 22 -26.62 14.62 -7.59
CA LEU A 22 -25.54 15.04 -8.47
C LEU A 22 -25.94 14.82 -9.95
N PRO A 23 -25.57 15.75 -10.86
CA PRO A 23 -25.95 15.65 -12.26
C PRO A 23 -25.40 14.38 -12.93
N ARG A 24 -26.24 13.73 -13.77
CA ARG A 24 -25.96 12.49 -14.51
C ARG A 24 -24.75 12.55 -15.46
N SER A 25 -24.15 13.72 -15.70
CA SER A 25 -22.94 13.90 -16.51
C SER A 25 -21.66 13.60 -15.73
N ALA A 26 -21.64 13.86 -14.42
CA ALA A 26 -20.49 13.62 -13.55
C ALA A 26 -20.20 12.12 -13.34
N SER A 27 -21.23 11.27 -13.46
CA SER A 27 -21.10 9.82 -13.30
C SER A 27 -20.37 9.15 -14.47
N ARG A 28 -20.56 9.62 -15.72
CA ARG A 28 -19.84 9.10 -16.89
C ARG A 28 -18.38 9.52 -16.92
N ALA A 29 -18.09 10.77 -16.57
CA ALA A 29 -16.72 11.26 -16.47
C ALA A 29 -15.96 10.53 -15.34
N ARG A 30 -16.55 10.40 -14.14
CA ARG A 30 -15.96 9.64 -13.03
C ARG A 30 -15.69 8.18 -13.38
N ARG A 31 -16.64 7.51 -14.05
CA ARG A 31 -16.49 6.10 -14.43
C ARG A 31 -15.38 5.90 -15.46
N ARG A 32 -15.30 6.78 -16.46
CA ARG A 32 -14.23 6.77 -17.47
C ARG A 32 -12.85 7.11 -16.86
N PHE A 33 -12.79 8.03 -15.90
CA PHE A 33 -11.56 8.32 -15.15
C PHE A 33 -11.13 7.13 -14.29
N GLN A 34 -12.06 6.48 -13.59
CA GLN A 34 -11.78 5.25 -12.82
C GLN A 34 -11.36 4.08 -13.70
N GLU A 35 -11.95 3.93 -14.89
CA GLU A 35 -11.53 2.92 -15.89
C GLU A 35 -10.14 3.21 -16.45
N LEU A 36 -9.82 4.46 -16.78
CA LEU A 36 -8.49 4.84 -17.26
C LEU A 36 -7.42 4.68 -16.16
N GLU A 37 -7.74 5.03 -14.91
CA GLU A 37 -6.87 4.71 -13.78
C GLU A 37 -6.68 3.20 -13.64
N ALA A 38 -7.75 2.41 -13.71
CA ALA A 38 -7.69 0.95 -13.62
C ALA A 38 -6.87 0.32 -14.76
N MET A 39 -6.97 0.83 -15.98
CA MET A 39 -6.16 0.41 -17.11
C MET A 39 -4.67 0.78 -16.98
N SER A 40 -4.33 1.72 -16.08
CA SER A 40 -2.96 2.13 -15.78
C SER A 40 -2.38 1.51 -14.50
N MET A 41 -3.12 0.61 -13.84
CA MET A 41 -2.68 -0.07 -12.64
C MET A 41 -2.11 -1.44 -12.97
N ILE A 42 -0.83 -1.62 -12.67
CA ILE A 42 -0.10 -2.86 -12.89
C ILE A 42 -0.15 -3.69 -11.62
N PRO A 43 -0.66 -4.94 -11.67
CA PRO A 43 -0.66 -5.82 -10.50
C PRO A 43 0.76 -6.27 -10.17
N VAL A 44 1.11 -6.19 -8.90
CA VAL A 44 2.45 -6.54 -8.41
C VAL A 44 2.36 -7.46 -7.20
N ARG A 45 3.47 -8.13 -6.91
CA ARG A 45 3.72 -8.87 -5.69
C ARG A 45 5.00 -8.38 -5.02
N VAL A 46 5.16 -8.66 -3.74
CA VAL A 46 6.44 -8.49 -3.05
C VAL A 46 7.37 -9.60 -3.56
N GLY A 47 8.36 -9.22 -4.35
CA GLY A 47 9.38 -10.13 -4.89
C GLY A 47 10.46 -10.48 -3.86
N GLY A 48 10.72 -9.58 -2.91
CA GLY A 48 11.66 -9.81 -1.82
C GLY A 48 12.01 -8.54 -1.05
N LEU A 49 12.81 -8.72 0.00
CA LEU A 49 13.49 -7.66 0.73
C LEU A 49 15.00 -7.82 0.54
N ALA A 50 15.70 -6.71 0.33
CA ALA A 50 17.15 -6.66 0.16
C ALA A 50 17.74 -5.52 1.00
N ILE A 51 19.07 -5.49 1.12
CA ILE A 51 19.81 -4.36 1.69
C ILE A 51 20.59 -3.70 0.56
N ASP A 52 20.46 -2.39 0.42
CA ASP A 52 21.35 -1.60 -0.43
C ASP A 52 22.73 -1.56 0.23
N GLU A 53 23.74 -2.20 -0.38
CA GLU A 53 25.07 -2.30 0.21
C GLU A 53 25.76 -0.95 0.41
N ARG A 54 25.41 0.07 -0.38
CA ARG A 54 26.00 1.40 -0.33
C ARG A 54 25.41 2.22 0.82
N THR A 55 24.09 2.16 1.00
CA THR A 55 23.40 2.95 2.03
C THR A 55 23.10 2.17 3.30
N LYS A 56 23.33 0.86 3.29
CA LYS A 56 22.93 -0.12 4.33
C LYS A 56 21.43 -0.04 4.68
N SER A 57 20.63 0.50 3.76
CA SER A 57 19.20 0.70 3.97
C SER A 57 18.40 -0.47 3.39
N PRO A 58 17.31 -0.89 4.04
CA PRO A 58 16.41 -1.89 3.48
C PRO A 58 15.67 -1.40 2.23
N VAL A 59 15.49 -2.32 1.29
CA VAL A 59 14.76 -2.11 0.04
C VAL A 59 13.73 -3.21 -0.13
N VAL A 60 12.47 -2.84 -0.38
CA VAL A 60 11.44 -3.78 -0.82
C VAL A 60 11.36 -3.78 -2.35
N LEU A 61 11.36 -4.96 -2.94
CA LEU A 61 11.26 -5.16 -4.38
C LEU A 61 9.83 -5.55 -4.73
N LEU A 62 9.15 -4.70 -5.50
CA LEU A 62 7.82 -5.01 -6.04
C LEU A 62 7.95 -5.47 -7.49
N GLN A 63 7.54 -6.70 -7.73
CA GLN A 63 7.64 -7.36 -9.03
C GLN A 63 6.27 -7.40 -9.70
N GLU A 64 6.21 -6.99 -10.96
CA GLU A 64 5.04 -7.18 -11.82
C GLU A 64 4.66 -8.66 -11.93
N ILE A 65 3.36 -8.98 -11.85
CA ILE A 65 2.90 -10.38 -11.87
C ILE A 65 3.02 -10.99 -13.27
N GLU A 66 2.62 -10.27 -14.31
CA GLU A 66 2.60 -10.75 -15.71
C GLU A 66 3.75 -10.17 -16.55
N GLY A 67 4.81 -9.70 -15.90
CA GLY A 67 5.94 -9.04 -16.55
C GLY A 67 7.25 -9.24 -15.81
N ASN A 68 8.30 -8.59 -16.31
CA ASN A 68 9.66 -8.68 -15.77
C ASN A 68 10.11 -7.40 -15.06
N ARG A 69 9.23 -6.41 -14.92
CA ARG A 69 9.55 -5.13 -14.28
C ARG A 69 9.58 -5.28 -12.76
N VAL A 70 10.56 -4.61 -12.16
CA VAL A 70 10.75 -4.55 -10.71
C VAL A 70 10.89 -3.09 -10.30
N LEU A 71 10.13 -2.68 -9.28
CA LEU A 71 10.23 -1.37 -8.66
C LEU A 71 10.87 -1.51 -7.26
N PRO A 72 12.10 -1.02 -7.05
CA PRO A 72 12.69 -0.93 -5.72
C PRO A 72 12.13 0.26 -4.94
N ILE A 73 11.82 0.06 -3.66
CA ILE A 73 11.41 1.12 -2.73
C ILE A 73 12.24 1.00 -1.45
N TRP A 74 13.01 2.04 -1.14
CA TRP A 74 13.75 2.13 0.11
C TRP A 74 12.77 2.39 1.26
N ILE A 75 12.94 1.64 2.35
CA ILE A 75 12.09 1.72 3.54
C ILE A 75 12.95 1.71 4.79
N GLY A 76 12.37 2.10 5.92
CA GLY A 76 13.07 2.05 7.20
C GLY A 76 13.22 0.61 7.74
N PRO A 77 14.14 0.39 8.69
CA PRO A 77 14.36 -0.92 9.31
C PRO A 77 13.11 -1.50 9.97
N MET A 78 12.33 -0.67 10.66
CA MET A 78 11.10 -1.11 11.34
C MET A 78 10.03 -1.54 10.34
N GLU A 79 9.88 -0.81 9.24
CA GLU A 79 8.99 -1.15 8.14
C GLU A 79 9.40 -2.46 7.46
N ALA A 80 10.70 -2.62 7.19
CA ALA A 80 11.25 -3.85 6.62
C ALA A 80 10.98 -5.05 7.53
N SER A 81 11.17 -4.90 8.84
CA SER A 81 10.85 -5.93 9.83
C SER A 81 9.37 -6.33 9.78
N ALA A 82 8.46 -5.35 9.72
CA ALA A 82 7.02 -5.60 9.72
C ALA A 82 6.54 -6.36 8.46
N ILE A 83 7.17 -6.09 7.32
CA ILE A 83 6.94 -6.81 6.05
C ILE A 83 7.57 -8.21 6.11
N HIS A 84 8.82 -8.32 6.54
CA HIS A 84 9.57 -9.57 6.59
C HIS A 84 8.87 -10.63 7.44
N MET A 85 8.40 -10.24 8.63
CA MET A 85 7.70 -11.14 9.55
C MET A 85 6.42 -11.72 8.93
N GLU A 86 5.70 -10.91 8.14
CA GLU A 86 4.50 -11.37 7.44
C GLU A 86 4.84 -12.31 6.28
N LEU A 87 5.91 -12.02 5.52
CA LEU A 87 6.38 -12.90 4.45
C LEU A 87 6.81 -14.29 4.99
N LEU A 88 7.35 -14.34 6.21
CA LEU A 88 7.67 -15.60 6.90
C LEU A 88 6.42 -16.32 7.45
N GLY A 89 5.23 -15.70 7.41
CA GLY A 89 4.01 -16.25 7.98
C GLY A 89 4.05 -16.41 9.50
N LYS A 90 4.94 -15.68 10.19
CA LYS A 90 5.09 -15.75 11.64
C LYS A 90 3.97 -14.97 12.32
N LYS A 91 3.21 -15.66 13.20
CA LYS A 91 2.16 -15.04 14.01
C LYS A 91 2.63 -14.83 15.44
N TYR A 92 2.45 -13.62 15.95
CA TYR A 92 2.70 -13.29 17.35
C TYR A 92 1.51 -13.61 18.23
N GLN A 93 1.75 -13.81 19.54
CA GLN A 93 0.69 -14.04 20.53
C GLN A 93 -0.23 -12.82 20.70
N ARG A 94 0.29 -11.62 20.44
CA ARG A 94 -0.46 -10.36 20.50
C ARG A 94 -0.37 -9.65 19.14
N PRO A 95 -1.45 -8.99 18.70
CA PRO A 95 -1.44 -8.26 17.44
C PRO A 95 -0.43 -7.11 17.50
N LEU A 96 0.38 -6.99 16.45
CA LEU A 96 1.22 -5.82 16.21
C LEU A 96 0.42 -4.69 15.57
N THR A 97 1.07 -3.58 15.25
CA THR A 97 0.41 -2.36 14.73
C THR A 97 -0.45 -2.62 13.51
N HIS A 98 0.07 -3.31 12.49
CA HIS A 98 -0.68 -3.59 11.27
C HIS A 98 -1.80 -4.62 11.49
N ASP A 99 -1.61 -5.59 12.39
CA ASP A 99 -2.65 -6.53 12.80
C ASP A 99 -3.78 -5.80 13.53
N LEU A 100 -3.43 -4.88 14.44
CA LEU A 100 -4.38 -4.02 15.15
C LEU A 100 -5.19 -3.17 14.17
N MET A 101 -4.57 -2.57 13.15
CA MET A 101 -5.29 -1.81 12.14
C MET A 101 -6.31 -2.68 11.39
N ILE A 102 -5.95 -3.90 11.03
CA ILE A 102 -6.87 -4.83 10.37
C ILE A 102 -8.01 -5.21 11.31
N ASN A 103 -7.72 -5.54 12.56
CA ASN A 103 -8.75 -5.86 13.56
C ASN A 103 -9.73 -4.69 13.78
N ILE A 104 -9.24 -3.45 13.75
CA ILE A 104 -10.10 -2.25 13.83
C ILE A 104 -11.02 -2.17 12.61
N LEU A 105 -10.49 -2.36 11.40
CA LEU A 105 -11.30 -2.35 10.18
C LEU A 105 -12.36 -3.45 10.19
N GLU A 106 -11.99 -4.66 10.59
CA GLU A 106 -12.92 -5.80 10.74
C GLU A 106 -14.02 -5.50 11.76
N GLY A 107 -13.66 -4.92 12.91
CA GLY A 107 -14.63 -4.50 13.93
C GLY A 107 -15.59 -3.40 13.45
N LEU A 108 -15.17 -2.60 12.48
CA LEU A 108 -16.00 -1.60 11.79
C LEU A 108 -16.73 -2.17 10.56
N ASN A 109 -16.66 -3.49 10.34
CA ASN A 109 -17.26 -4.19 9.22
C ASN A 109 -16.77 -3.66 7.86
N ALA A 110 -15.49 -3.29 7.81
CA ALA A 110 -14.77 -2.78 6.66
C ALA A 110 -13.62 -3.73 6.26
N LYS A 111 -13.25 -3.70 4.99
CA LYS A 111 -12.16 -4.55 4.44
C LYS A 111 -11.23 -3.74 3.55
N VAL A 112 -9.95 -4.06 3.56
CA VAL A 112 -9.01 -3.53 2.57
C VAL A 112 -9.28 -4.22 1.24
N SER A 113 -9.67 -3.47 0.22
CA SER A 113 -9.99 -4.02 -1.09
C SER A 113 -8.78 -4.09 -2.01
N ARG A 114 -7.85 -3.14 -1.88
CA ARG A 114 -6.58 -3.09 -2.61
C ARG A 114 -5.67 -2.02 -2.05
N VAL A 115 -4.40 -2.10 -2.43
CA VAL A 115 -3.41 -1.03 -2.24
C VAL A 115 -2.89 -0.59 -3.60
N VAL A 116 -2.64 0.71 -3.75
CA VAL A 116 -2.09 1.27 -4.98
C VAL A 116 -0.94 2.21 -4.65
N ILE A 117 0.23 2.01 -5.23
CA ILE A 117 1.34 2.97 -5.19
C ILE A 117 1.12 3.94 -6.35
N THR A 118 0.89 5.21 -6.01
CA THR A 118 0.19 6.17 -6.88
C THR A 118 1.12 7.18 -7.55
N ASP A 119 2.16 7.64 -6.85
CA ASP A 119 3.07 8.64 -7.38
C ASP A 119 4.47 8.59 -6.75
N LEU A 120 5.38 9.28 -7.41
CA LEU A 120 6.75 9.56 -6.97
C LEU A 120 6.97 11.06 -7.18
N LYS A 121 7.36 11.75 -6.10
CA LYS A 121 7.70 13.18 -6.10
C LYS A 121 8.88 13.39 -5.17
N ASP A 122 9.91 14.10 -5.62
CA ASP A 122 11.09 14.41 -4.82
C ASP A 122 11.67 13.15 -4.15
N SER A 123 11.80 12.06 -4.91
CA SER A 123 12.26 10.74 -4.43
C SER A 123 11.40 10.10 -3.32
N THR A 124 10.19 10.60 -3.10
CA THR A 124 9.23 10.07 -2.12
C THR A 124 8.05 9.41 -2.83
N PHE A 125 7.85 8.13 -2.57
CA PHE A 125 6.71 7.37 -3.08
C PHE A 125 5.46 7.60 -2.22
N PHE A 126 4.31 7.68 -2.89
CA PHE A 126 2.98 7.81 -2.29
C PHE A 126 2.15 6.57 -2.58
N ALA A 127 1.27 6.19 -1.65
CA ALA A 127 0.36 5.08 -1.82
C ALA A 127 -1.01 5.36 -1.20
N ASN A 128 -2.03 4.68 -1.71
CA ASN A 128 -3.37 4.69 -1.16
C ASN A 128 -3.79 3.28 -0.76
N ILE A 129 -4.35 3.14 0.43
CA ILE A 129 -5.08 1.95 0.88
C ILE A 129 -6.56 2.18 0.60
N TYR A 130 -7.16 1.33 -0.23
CA TYR A 130 -8.59 1.38 -0.52
C TYR A 130 -9.32 0.46 0.46
N VAL A 131 -10.29 1.02 1.18
CA VAL A 131 -11.07 0.33 2.20
C VAL A 131 -12.54 0.37 1.81
N ASP A 132 -13.17 -0.79 1.68
CA ASP A 132 -14.60 -0.92 1.43
C ASP A 132 -15.33 -1.07 2.78
N GLY A 133 -16.26 -0.17 3.08
CA GLY A 133 -17.13 -0.25 4.26
C GLY A 133 -18.60 -0.02 3.93
N GLY A 134 -19.47 -0.01 4.95
CA GLY A 134 -20.92 0.14 4.78
C GLY A 134 -21.36 1.46 4.12
N THR A 135 -20.52 2.49 4.13
CA THR A 135 -20.77 3.80 3.52
C THR A 135 -20.17 3.95 2.11
N GLY A 136 -19.49 2.92 1.60
CA GLY A 136 -18.79 2.93 0.32
C GLY A 136 -17.28 2.72 0.47
N ALA A 137 -16.57 2.77 -0.67
CA ALA A 137 -15.12 2.68 -0.70
C ALA A 137 -14.47 4.04 -0.40
N VAL A 138 -13.47 4.04 0.48
CA VAL A 138 -12.63 5.20 0.81
C VAL A 138 -11.18 4.92 0.43
N ALA A 139 -10.46 5.95 0.01
CA ALA A 139 -9.02 5.89 -0.21
C ALA A 139 -8.32 6.61 0.96
N VAL A 140 -7.38 5.92 1.60
CA VAL A 140 -6.59 6.44 2.72
C VAL A 140 -5.16 6.63 2.23
N ASP A 141 -4.66 7.86 2.32
CA ASP A 141 -3.27 8.18 2.02
C ASP A 141 -2.33 7.46 3.01
N ALA A 142 -1.27 6.84 2.49
CA ALA A 142 -0.35 6.04 3.27
C ALA A 142 1.02 5.95 2.61
N ARG A 143 2.04 5.65 3.42
CA ARG A 143 3.36 5.29 2.90
C ARG A 143 3.28 3.93 2.17
N PRO A 144 4.10 3.69 1.14
CA PRO A 144 4.16 2.38 0.49
C PRO A 144 4.47 1.24 1.46
N SER A 145 5.39 1.44 2.41
CA SER A 145 5.75 0.44 3.42
C SER A 145 4.55 -0.05 4.24
N ASP A 146 3.78 0.88 4.79
CA ASP A 146 2.59 0.57 5.58
C ASP A 146 1.51 -0.10 4.71
N SER A 147 1.35 0.39 3.49
CA SER A 147 0.38 -0.15 2.55
C SER A 147 0.71 -1.60 2.16
N ILE A 148 1.98 -1.90 1.90
CA ILE A 148 2.45 -3.27 1.63
C ILE A 148 2.23 -4.16 2.85
N ALA A 149 2.61 -3.70 4.05
CA ALA A 149 2.45 -4.46 5.29
C ALA A 149 0.98 -4.81 5.59
N ILE A 150 0.06 -3.89 5.30
CA ILE A 150 -1.39 -4.11 5.39
C ILE A 150 -1.88 -5.07 4.32
N ALA A 151 -1.48 -4.87 3.06
CA ALA A 151 -1.93 -5.70 1.94
C ALA A 151 -1.54 -7.18 2.12
N LEU A 152 -0.33 -7.45 2.61
CA LEU A 152 0.11 -8.82 2.89
C LEU A 152 -0.79 -9.51 3.93
N ARG A 153 -1.04 -8.84 5.07
CA ARG A 153 -1.86 -9.37 6.18
C ARG A 153 -3.33 -9.52 5.81
N SER A 154 -3.89 -8.53 5.10
CA SER A 154 -5.28 -8.55 4.64
C SER A 154 -5.48 -9.35 3.36
N ARG A 155 -4.39 -9.88 2.76
CA ARG A 155 -4.36 -10.54 1.45
C ARG A 155 -4.99 -9.70 0.34
N ALA A 156 -4.88 -8.37 0.46
CA ALA A 156 -5.38 -7.46 -0.55
C ALA A 156 -4.38 -7.38 -1.72
N PRO A 157 -4.86 -7.26 -2.97
CA PRO A 157 -3.98 -7.08 -4.12
C PRO A 157 -3.24 -5.74 -4.05
N ILE A 158 -1.98 -5.75 -4.50
CA ILE A 158 -1.11 -4.57 -4.59
C ILE A 158 -0.99 -4.18 -6.05
N PHE A 159 -1.12 -2.89 -6.33
CA PHE A 159 -0.97 -2.30 -7.65
C PHE A 159 0.05 -1.16 -7.65
N ILE A 160 0.64 -0.92 -8.80
CA ILE A 160 1.51 0.23 -9.07
C ILE A 160 0.97 0.97 -10.28
N MET A 161 0.92 2.29 -10.23
CA MET A 161 0.61 3.09 -11.42
C MET A 161 1.74 2.94 -12.44
N ASP A 162 1.41 2.56 -13.67
CA ASP A 162 2.36 2.19 -14.73
C ASP A 162 3.49 3.22 -14.93
N LYS A 163 3.15 4.50 -14.87
CA LYS A 163 4.08 5.65 -14.92
C LYS A 163 5.26 5.57 -13.94
N LEU A 164 5.13 4.82 -12.84
CA LEU A 164 6.17 4.73 -11.81
C LEU A 164 7.34 3.85 -12.23
N PHE A 165 7.12 2.86 -13.10
CA PHE A 165 8.22 2.09 -13.67
C PHE A 165 9.13 2.96 -14.55
N GLU A 166 8.57 3.96 -15.23
CA GLU A 166 9.34 4.91 -16.03
C GLU A 166 10.00 6.00 -15.18
N LYS A 167 9.22 6.61 -14.26
CA LYS A 167 9.72 7.68 -13.37
C LYS A 167 10.87 7.22 -12.47
N SER A 168 10.79 6.02 -11.91
CA SER A 168 11.85 5.49 -11.03
C SER A 168 13.19 5.30 -11.75
N VAL A 169 13.16 4.96 -13.03
CA VAL A 169 14.36 4.89 -13.88
C VAL A 169 14.90 6.29 -14.14
N ALA A 170 14.04 7.26 -14.45
CA ALA A 170 14.44 8.64 -14.72
C ALA A 170 15.07 9.33 -13.50
N GLU A 171 14.57 9.05 -12.29
CA GLU A 171 15.13 9.57 -11.04
C GLU A 171 16.36 8.78 -10.53
N ASN A 172 16.89 7.83 -11.31
CA ASN A 172 17.98 6.91 -10.93
C ASN A 172 17.72 6.14 -9.62
N ILE A 173 16.44 5.95 -9.27
CA ILE A 173 15.99 5.17 -8.12
C ILE A 173 16.00 3.68 -8.46
N ALA A 174 15.66 3.32 -9.69
CA ALA A 174 15.98 1.99 -10.22
C ALA A 174 17.45 1.96 -10.70
N PRO A 175 18.15 0.82 -10.60
CA PRO A 175 19.48 0.70 -11.18
C PRO A 175 19.41 1.09 -12.66
N PRO A 176 20.39 1.88 -13.18
CA PRO A 176 20.35 2.36 -14.55
C PRO A 176 20.16 1.20 -15.54
N LYS A 177 19.54 1.48 -16.69
CA LYS A 177 19.67 0.63 -17.88
C LYS A 177 21.14 0.66 -18.33
N THR A 178 22.01 -0.01 -17.59
CA THR A 178 23.24 -0.56 -18.13
C THR A 178 22.85 -1.45 -19.32
N GLU A 179 23.68 -1.46 -20.35
CA GLU A 179 23.53 -2.19 -21.64
C GLU A 179 23.52 -3.73 -21.49
N ARG A 180 22.80 -4.24 -20.49
CA ARG A 180 22.65 -5.66 -20.17
C ARG A 180 21.18 -6.02 -20.31
N THR A 181 20.90 -7.16 -20.92
CA THR A 181 19.54 -7.55 -21.30
C THR A 181 18.69 -7.84 -20.07
N ALA A 182 17.36 -7.74 -20.20
CA ALA A 182 16.44 -8.05 -19.12
C ALA A 182 16.55 -9.53 -18.69
N GLU A 183 16.95 -10.41 -19.61
CA GLU A 183 17.28 -11.80 -19.29
C GLU A 183 18.50 -11.89 -18.38
N GLU A 184 19.59 -11.15 -18.64
CA GLU A 184 20.81 -11.21 -17.84
C GLU A 184 20.58 -10.75 -16.38
N LYS A 185 19.78 -9.69 -16.17
CA LYS A 185 19.43 -9.24 -14.81
C LYS A 185 18.51 -10.21 -14.09
N ALA A 186 17.56 -10.82 -14.80
CA ALA A 186 16.68 -11.83 -14.25
C ALA A 186 17.43 -13.13 -13.91
N GLU A 187 18.43 -13.49 -14.72
CA GLU A 187 19.33 -14.62 -14.51
C GLU A 187 20.23 -14.40 -13.29
N GLU A 188 20.79 -13.20 -13.14
CA GLU A 188 21.66 -12.85 -12.02
C GLU A 188 20.88 -12.75 -10.71
N LEU A 189 19.66 -12.17 -10.75
CA LEU A 189 18.73 -12.18 -9.63
C LEU A 189 18.25 -13.60 -9.30
N ARG A 190 17.98 -14.46 -10.30
CA ARG A 190 17.66 -15.89 -10.09
C ARG A 190 18.82 -16.64 -9.47
N LYS A 191 20.04 -16.47 -9.97
CA LYS A 191 21.25 -17.09 -9.39
C LYS A 191 21.51 -16.61 -7.97
N TYR A 192 21.26 -15.34 -7.70
CA TYR A 192 21.29 -14.80 -6.34
C TYR A 192 20.22 -15.45 -5.45
N LEU A 193 19.00 -15.64 -5.95
CA LEU A 193 17.91 -16.31 -5.23
C LEU A 193 18.13 -17.83 -5.06
N GLU A 194 18.81 -18.49 -6.00
CA GLU A 194 19.15 -19.92 -5.97
C GLU A 194 20.34 -20.22 -5.05
N GLY A 195 21.24 -19.25 -4.86
CA GLY A 195 22.37 -19.34 -3.93
C GLY A 195 22.02 -19.00 -2.47
N LEU A 196 20.81 -18.50 -2.22
CA LEU A 196 20.33 -18.20 -0.88
C LEU A 196 19.77 -19.47 -0.23
N ASN A 197 20.38 -19.91 0.87
CA ASN A 197 19.75 -20.92 1.71
C ASN A 197 18.49 -20.32 2.37
N PRO A 198 17.48 -21.13 2.72
CA PRO A 198 16.30 -20.67 3.45
C PRO A 198 16.64 -19.91 4.75
N GLU A 199 17.83 -20.13 5.31
CA GLU A 199 18.34 -19.46 6.51
C GLU A 199 18.97 -18.08 6.23
N ASP A 200 19.30 -17.76 4.97
CA ASP A 200 19.77 -16.43 4.58
C ASP A 200 18.61 -15.47 4.28
N PHE A 201 17.41 -16.02 4.01
CA PHE A 201 16.15 -15.28 4.06
C PHE A 201 15.78 -14.96 5.53
N GLY A 202 16.48 -14.03 6.14
CA GLY A 202 16.16 -13.62 7.51
C GLY A 202 17.31 -13.11 8.36
N LYS A 203 18.49 -12.82 7.82
CA LYS A 203 19.52 -12.05 8.53
C LYS A 203 19.18 -10.55 8.54
N PHE A 204 17.96 -10.24 8.98
CA PHE A 204 17.65 -8.97 9.60
C PHE A 204 17.42 -9.29 11.07
N ASN A 205 18.48 -9.12 11.87
CA ASN A 205 18.34 -9.14 13.32
C ASN A 205 18.19 -7.69 13.80
N PRO A 206 16.97 -7.22 14.10
CA PRO A 206 16.77 -5.87 14.61
C PRO A 206 17.44 -5.64 15.99
N GLU A 207 17.94 -6.68 16.66
CA GLU A 207 18.68 -6.59 17.92
C GLU A 207 20.19 -6.34 17.74
N GLU A 208 20.72 -6.36 16.51
CA GLU A 208 22.15 -6.11 16.21
C GLU A 208 22.44 -4.65 15.77
N LEU A 209 21.53 -3.72 16.05
CA LEU A 209 21.71 -2.26 15.88
C LEU A 209 21.85 -1.54 17.23
#